data_AF-W8BHN8-F1
#
_entry.id   AF-W8BHN8-F1
#
_cell.length_a   1.000
_cell.length_b   1.000
_cell.length_c   1.000
_cell.angle_alpha   90.00
_cell.angle_beta   90.00
_cell.angle_gamma   90.00
#
_symmetry.space_group_name_H-M   'P 1'
#
loop_
_entity.id
_entity.type
_entity.pdbx_description
1 polymer ?
#
loop_
_entity_poly.entity_id
_entity_poly.type
_entity_poly.pdbx_seq_one_letter_code
_entity_poly.pdbx_strand_id
1 'polypeptide(L)'
;LFIYFCFAETGTRWKDYILVTLLLSAIIGCWYAYQQNKNAKRHLRRMAQDMEGLQRAEQSLQEMQKELERARMEQENVATEKMDLERRLKEAPTLSSSSSDLEVQKLKKEIEILRTELSRAEIELVDNCWTPPPQLQSWLQYTYELESKNHLKKRIAAEKQLQSAREACEKLRKKRSSLVGAFVSTHGKSIDDVDRSIVEARNSLGEVTNELQERLHRWKQIENCLGFNIVNNNGLQYLENVLYSRNGGSSVGSNKGSRGRITSSSDDLDDESVQGKPNFDHFNLFSTE
;
A
#
# COMPACT_ATOMS: atom_id res chain seq x y z
N LEU A 1 -20.63 32.02 -38.59
CA LEU A 1 -20.76 31.87 -40.06
C LEU A 1 -20.62 30.44 -40.56
N PHE A 2 -19.66 29.63 -40.07
CA PHE A 2 -19.47 28.25 -40.55
C PHE A 2 -20.61 27.25 -40.25
N ILE A 3 -21.36 27.45 -39.16
CA ILE A 3 -22.49 26.56 -38.81
C ILE A 3 -23.74 26.83 -39.66
N TYR A 4 -23.92 28.07 -40.13
CA TYR A 4 -25.07 28.47 -40.95
C TYR A 4 -24.91 28.09 -42.43
N PHE A 5 -23.67 28.06 -42.94
CA PHE A 5 -23.40 27.74 -44.35
C PHE A 5 -23.59 26.24 -44.68
N CYS A 6 -23.43 25.34 -43.71
CA CYS A 6 -23.76 23.92 -43.89
C CYS A 6 -25.27 23.60 -43.82
N PHE A 7 -26.11 24.56 -43.44
CA PHE A 7 -27.54 24.31 -43.19
C PHE A 7 -28.43 24.51 -44.42
N ALA A 8 -27.91 25.10 -45.50
CA ALA A 8 -28.70 25.50 -46.65
C ALA A 8 -28.98 24.37 -47.66
N GLU A 9 -28.24 23.26 -47.64
CA GLU A 9 -28.28 22.32 -48.76
C GLU A 9 -27.92 20.87 -48.39
N THR A 10 -28.67 20.25 -47.47
CA THR A 10 -28.55 18.80 -47.25
C THR A 10 -29.87 18.15 -46.82
N GLY A 11 -30.16 16.98 -47.41
CA GLY A 11 -31.35 16.18 -47.14
C GLY A 11 -31.47 15.76 -45.67
N THR A 12 -32.71 15.47 -45.25
CA THR A 12 -33.16 15.16 -43.89
C THR A 12 -32.16 14.35 -43.04
N ARG A 13 -31.49 13.37 -43.65
CA ARG A 13 -30.53 12.47 -42.97
C ARG A 13 -29.32 13.18 -42.34
N TRP A 14 -28.79 14.26 -42.94
CA TRP A 14 -27.64 14.97 -42.36
C TRP A 14 -28.01 15.77 -41.10
N LYS A 15 -29.22 16.32 -41.08
CA LYS A 15 -29.78 16.99 -39.89
C LYS A 15 -29.91 16.00 -38.73
N ASP A 16 -30.34 14.77 -39.02
CA ASP A 16 -30.45 13.71 -38.02
C ASP A 16 -29.08 13.29 -37.47
N TYR A 17 -28.05 13.17 -38.31
CA TYR A 17 -26.68 12.85 -37.85
C TYR A 17 -26.09 13.93 -36.92
N ILE A 18 -26.28 15.20 -37.25
CA ILE A 18 -25.82 16.32 -36.40
C ILE A 18 -26.58 16.30 -35.06
N LEU A 19 -27.88 16.04 -35.09
CA LEU A 19 -28.70 15.97 -33.87
C LEU A 19 -28.28 14.81 -32.96
N VAL A 20 -27.99 13.64 -33.53
CA VAL A 20 -27.51 12.47 -32.77
C VAL A 20 -26.13 12.74 -32.15
N THR A 21 -25.21 13.35 -32.88
CA THR A 21 -23.86 13.66 -32.34
C THR A 21 -23.90 14.71 -31.23
N LEU A 22 -24.78 15.70 -31.33
CA LEU A 22 -25.02 16.68 -30.25
C LEU A 22 -25.68 16.04 -29.02
N LEU A 23 -26.61 15.11 -29.22
CA LEU A 23 -27.25 14.39 -28.12
C LEU A 23 -26.23 13.51 -27.37
N LEU A 24 -25.35 12.81 -28.10
CA LEU A 24 -24.30 11.99 -27.53
C LEU A 24 -23.29 12.81 -26.73
N SER A 25 -22.85 13.97 -27.25
CA SER A 25 -21.91 14.84 -26.53
C SER A 25 -22.52 15.40 -25.25
N ALA A 26 -23.82 15.77 -25.27
CA ALA A 26 -24.54 16.20 -24.07
C ALA A 26 -24.63 15.08 -23.01
N ILE A 27 -24.95 13.85 -23.42
CA ILE A 27 -25.02 12.69 -22.51
C ILE A 27 -23.65 12.40 -21.89
N ILE A 28 -22.58 12.45 -22.68
CA ILE A 28 -21.20 12.25 -22.19
C ILE A 28 -20.82 13.37 -21.20
N GLY A 29 -21.17 14.62 -21.51
CA GLY A 29 -20.94 15.75 -20.61
C GLY A 29 -21.69 15.61 -19.29
N CYS A 30 -22.97 15.23 -19.33
CA CYS A 30 -23.78 14.98 -18.14
C CYS A 30 -23.24 13.81 -17.30
N TRP A 31 -22.81 12.72 -17.95
CA TRP A 31 -22.20 11.57 -17.27
C TRP A 31 -20.88 11.95 -16.59
N TYR A 32 -20.03 12.72 -17.28
CA TYR A 32 -18.76 13.18 -16.73
C TYR A 32 -18.96 14.10 -15.51
N ALA A 33 -19.89 15.06 -15.60
CA ALA A 33 -20.24 15.93 -14.48
C ALA A 33 -20.79 15.14 -13.28
N TYR A 34 -21.64 14.14 -13.53
CA TYR A 34 -22.16 13.26 -12.48
C TYR A 34 -21.03 12.46 -11.79
N GLN A 35 -20.10 11.92 -12.59
CA GLN A 35 -18.96 11.16 -12.08
C GLN A 35 -18.01 12.05 -11.26
N GLN A 36 -17.75 13.28 -11.70
CA GLN A 36 -16.94 14.25 -10.97
C GLN A 36 -17.58 14.64 -9.64
N ASN A 37 -18.90 14.84 -9.60
CA ASN A 37 -19.65 15.11 -8.36
C ASN A 37 -19.57 13.92 -7.37
N LYS A 38 -19.64 12.68 -7.88
CA LYS A 38 -19.47 11.48 -7.04
C LYS A 38 -18.05 11.37 -6.46
N ASN A 39 -17.03 11.77 -7.21
CA ASN A 39 -15.64 11.82 -6.74
C ASN A 39 -15.45 12.93 -5.70
N ALA A 40 -15.99 14.13 -5.94
CA ALA A 40 -15.95 15.25 -5.01
C ALA A 40 -16.63 14.92 -3.66
N LYS A 41 -17.80 14.28 -3.68
CA LYS A 41 -18.48 13.82 -2.46
C LYS A 41 -17.66 12.81 -1.66
N ARG A 42 -16.90 11.94 -2.33
CA ARG A 42 -15.97 11.00 -1.66
C ARG A 42 -14.79 11.74 -1.03
N HIS A 43 -14.23 12.73 -1.73
CA HIS A 43 -13.15 13.57 -1.22
C HIS A 43 -13.58 14.37 0.02
N LEU A 44 -14.76 14.99 -0.03
CA LEU A 44 -15.33 15.73 1.10
C LEU A 44 -15.58 14.85 2.32
N ARG A 45 -16.04 13.60 2.13
CA ARG A 45 -16.23 12.66 3.25
C ARG A 45 -14.92 12.26 3.91
N ARG A 46 -13.86 12.03 3.13
CA ARG A 46 -12.51 11.75 3.68
C ARG A 46 -11.99 12.97 4.44
N MET A 47 -12.11 14.16 3.85
CA MET A 47 -11.68 15.40 4.47
C MET A 47 -12.42 15.71 5.78
N ALA A 48 -13.72 15.38 5.84
CA ALA A 48 -14.50 15.50 7.08
C ALA A 48 -14.01 14.54 8.17
N GLN A 49 -13.67 13.30 7.80
CA GLN A 49 -13.11 12.31 8.74
C GLN A 49 -11.73 12.73 9.25
N ASP A 50 -10.88 13.25 8.37
CA ASP A 50 -9.54 13.73 8.73
C ASP A 50 -9.63 14.95 9.67
N MET A 51 -10.61 15.83 9.47
CA MET A 51 -10.86 16.99 10.33
C MET A 51 -11.33 16.59 11.74
N GLU A 52 -12.22 15.60 11.84
CA GLU A 52 -12.62 15.02 13.14
C GLU A 52 -11.44 14.32 13.84
N GLY A 53 -10.53 13.73 13.08
CA GLY A 53 -9.28 13.14 13.59
C GLY A 53 -8.35 14.21 14.17
N LEU A 54 -8.13 15.30 13.42
CA LEU A 54 -7.33 16.44 13.87
C LEU A 54 -7.90 17.09 15.13
N GLN A 55 -9.22 17.27 15.19
CA GLN A 55 -9.87 17.88 16.35
C GLN A 55 -9.71 17.02 17.62
N ARG A 56 -9.77 15.68 17.50
CA ARG A 56 -9.49 14.77 18.63
C ARG A 56 -8.03 14.84 19.05
N ALA A 57 -7.09 14.94 18.11
CA ALA A 57 -5.67 15.06 18.41
C ALA A 57 -5.37 16.40 19.12
N GLU A 58 -6.01 17.50 18.69
CA GLU A 58 -5.89 18.81 19.34
C GLU A 58 -6.46 18.79 20.77
N GLN A 59 -7.63 18.16 20.98
CA GLN A 59 -8.20 17.99 22.32
C GLN A 59 -7.28 17.16 23.24
N SER A 60 -6.72 16.06 22.72
CA SER A 60 -5.78 15.23 23.48
C SER A 60 -4.50 15.98 23.86
N LEU A 61 -3.97 16.81 22.96
CA LEU A 61 -2.82 17.67 23.25
C LEU A 61 -3.13 18.70 24.36
N GLN A 62 -4.32 19.31 24.32
CA GLN A 62 -4.75 20.24 25.37
C GLN A 62 -4.91 19.56 26.73
N GLU A 63 -5.47 18.34 26.76
CA GLU A 63 -5.58 17.54 27.99
C GLU A 63 -4.20 17.19 28.56
N MET A 64 -3.27 16.75 27.71
CA MET A 64 -1.90 16.46 28.12
C MET A 64 -1.17 17.70 28.65
N GLN A 65 -1.32 18.85 27.99
CA GLN A 65 -0.73 20.10 28.47
C GLN A 65 -1.28 20.49 29.85
N LYS A 66 -2.58 20.31 30.07
CA LYS A 66 -3.22 20.57 31.36
C LYS A 66 -2.73 19.62 32.46
N GLU A 67 -2.52 18.35 32.14
CA GLU A 67 -1.93 17.40 33.08
C GLU A 67 -0.48 17.74 33.42
N LEU A 68 0.31 18.16 32.42
CA LEU A 68 1.70 18.58 32.61
C LEU A 68 1.79 19.83 33.50
N GLU A 69 0.92 20.82 33.27
CA GLU A 69 0.81 22.01 34.13
C GLU A 69 0.42 21.67 35.57
N ARG A 70 -0.52 20.74 35.78
CA ARG A 70 -0.88 20.25 37.12
C ARG A 70 0.29 19.57 37.81
N ALA A 71 0.98 18.66 37.12
CA ALA A 71 2.15 17.98 37.67
C ALA A 71 3.27 18.96 38.02
N ARG A 72 3.45 20.02 37.23
CA ARG A 72 4.42 21.09 37.49
C ARG A 72 4.02 21.93 38.72
N MET A 73 2.76 22.31 38.85
CA MET A 73 2.25 23.01 40.04
C MET A 73 2.39 22.17 41.30
N GLU A 74 2.13 20.86 41.23
CA GLU A 74 2.34 19.94 42.35
C GLU A 74 3.82 19.87 42.75
N GLN A 75 4.75 19.83 41.79
CA GLN A 75 6.17 19.90 42.08
C GLN A 75 6.59 21.22 42.73
N GLU A 76 6.06 22.35 42.28
CA GLU A 76 6.34 23.67 42.87
C GLU A 76 5.79 23.78 44.30
N ASN A 77 4.59 23.26 44.54
CA ASN A 77 3.99 23.17 45.87
C ASN A 77 4.82 22.27 46.80
N VAL A 78 5.23 21.08 46.33
CA VAL A 78 6.11 20.19 47.11
C VAL A 78 7.47 20.84 47.38
N ALA A 79 8.02 21.58 46.42
CA ALA A 79 9.29 22.29 46.59
C ALA A 79 9.19 23.44 47.62
N THR A 80 8.08 24.17 47.61
CA THR A 80 7.82 25.27 48.56
C THR A 80 7.50 24.75 49.96
N GLU A 81 6.70 23.70 50.09
CA GLU A 81 6.46 23.00 51.37
C GLU A 81 7.77 22.43 51.95
N LYS A 82 8.61 21.82 51.10
CA LYS A 82 9.93 21.36 51.51
C LYS A 82 10.81 22.51 52.00
N MET A 83 10.79 23.66 51.33
CA MET A 83 11.55 24.83 51.76
C MET A 83 11.04 25.41 53.09
N ASP A 84 9.73 25.41 53.33
CA ASP A 84 9.14 25.83 54.61
C ASP A 84 9.49 24.86 55.74
N LEU A 85 9.44 23.55 55.47
CA LEU A 85 9.87 22.50 56.41
C LEU A 85 11.36 22.60 56.72
N GLU A 86 12.22 22.86 55.73
CA GLU A 86 13.66 23.08 55.94
C GLU A 86 13.94 24.38 56.75
N ARG A 87 13.13 25.43 56.59
CA ARG A 87 13.21 26.65 57.42
C ARG A 87 12.83 26.36 58.87
N ARG A 88 11.70 25.68 59.10
CA ARG A 88 11.24 25.29 60.46
C ARG A 88 12.21 24.33 61.16
N LEU A 89 12.87 23.45 60.39
CA LEU A 89 13.88 22.53 60.92
C LEU A 89 15.16 23.26 61.37
N LYS A 90 15.54 24.37 60.71
CA LYS A 90 16.66 25.23 61.13
C LYS A 90 16.36 26.07 62.38
N GLU A 91 15.09 26.37 62.63
CA GLU A 91 14.65 27.13 63.82
C GLU A 91 14.49 26.24 65.07
N ALA A 92 14.47 24.92 64.89
CA ALA A 92 14.52 23.97 66.00
C ALA A 92 15.97 23.82 66.54
N PRO A 93 16.21 23.80 67.86
CA PRO A 93 17.56 23.64 68.40
C PRO A 93 18.05 22.19 68.17
N THR A 94 18.95 21.97 67.22
CA THR A 94 19.47 20.64 66.88
C THR A 94 20.79 20.34 67.60
N LEU A 95 20.78 19.39 68.53
CA LEU A 95 21.96 18.62 68.91
C LEU A 95 21.98 17.36 68.02
N SER A 96 22.84 17.31 66.98
CA SER A 96 23.26 16.15 66.13
C SER A 96 23.18 16.28 64.59
N SER A 97 23.15 17.48 64.00
CA SER A 97 22.91 17.69 62.55
C SER A 97 23.96 17.15 61.56
N SER A 98 25.25 17.15 61.91
CA SER A 98 26.31 16.92 60.91
C SER A 98 26.38 15.49 60.34
N SER A 99 26.10 14.46 61.16
CA SER A 99 26.16 13.05 60.70
C SER A 99 24.95 12.68 59.84
N SER A 100 23.76 13.18 60.19
CA SER A 100 22.52 12.88 59.49
C SER A 100 22.46 13.55 58.11
N ASP A 101 23.00 14.76 57.97
CA ASP A 101 23.01 15.48 56.69
C ASP A 101 23.92 14.83 55.65
N LEU A 102 25.05 14.27 56.08
CA LEU A 102 25.98 13.52 55.21
C LEU A 102 25.33 12.24 54.68
N GLU A 103 24.54 11.54 55.50
CA GLU A 103 23.83 10.32 55.13
C GLU A 103 22.68 10.63 54.15
N VAL A 104 21.91 11.69 54.41
CA VAL A 104 20.86 12.17 53.50
C VAL A 104 21.43 12.57 52.14
N GLN A 105 22.62 13.20 52.10
CA GLN A 105 23.29 13.52 50.84
C GLN A 105 23.76 12.29 50.07
N LYS A 106 24.25 11.25 50.76
CA LYS A 106 24.63 9.98 50.15
C LYS A 106 23.41 9.29 49.54
N LEU A 107 22.33 9.16 50.30
CA LEU A 107 21.09 8.53 49.84
C LEU A 107 20.46 9.28 48.66
N LYS A 108 20.52 10.62 48.64
CA LYS A 108 20.06 11.42 47.49
C LYS A 108 20.88 11.15 46.23
N LYS A 109 22.21 11.05 46.35
CA LYS A 109 23.08 10.70 45.23
C LYS A 109 22.81 9.28 44.73
N GLU A 110 22.58 8.35 45.64
CA GLU A 110 22.25 6.96 45.32
C GLU A 110 20.91 6.85 44.59
N ILE A 111 19.86 7.56 45.05
CA ILE A 111 18.57 7.62 44.35
C ILE A 111 18.73 8.20 42.95
N GLU A 112 19.53 9.24 42.77
CA GLU A 112 19.78 9.85 41.46
C GLU A 112 20.47 8.86 40.51
N ILE A 113 21.52 8.17 40.99
CA ILE A 113 22.23 7.13 40.22
C ILE A 113 21.28 6.00 39.84
N LEU A 114 20.53 5.47 40.81
CA LEU A 114 19.57 4.39 40.57
C LEU A 114 18.47 4.79 39.58
N ARG A 115 18.00 6.05 39.61
CA ARG A 115 17.05 6.56 38.61
C ARG A 115 17.65 6.62 37.22
N THR A 116 18.90 7.07 37.08
CA THR A 116 19.59 7.07 35.78
C THR A 116 19.86 5.67 35.26
N GLU A 117 20.22 4.71 36.12
CA GLU A 117 20.41 3.32 35.73
C GLU A 117 19.09 2.66 35.34
N LEU A 118 18.02 2.92 36.09
CA LEU A 118 16.67 2.43 35.76
C LEU A 118 16.18 2.99 34.43
N SER A 119 16.33 4.30 34.19
CA SER A 119 15.99 4.91 32.91
C SER A 119 16.78 4.31 31.74
N ARG A 120 18.07 4.04 31.94
CA ARG A 120 18.91 3.37 30.94
C ARG A 120 18.45 1.93 30.68
N ALA A 121 18.14 1.18 31.73
CA ALA A 121 17.66 -0.19 31.64
C ALA A 121 16.27 -0.26 30.96
N GLU A 122 15.38 0.69 31.21
CA GLU A 122 14.09 0.80 30.55
C GLU A 122 14.22 1.06 29.04
N ILE A 123 15.13 1.97 28.64
CA ILE A 123 15.43 2.23 27.22
C ILE A 123 15.96 0.96 26.54
N GLU A 124 16.89 0.25 27.18
CA GLU A 124 17.46 -0.99 26.64
C GLU A 124 16.45 -2.14 26.60
N LEU A 125 15.50 -2.19 27.54
CA LEU A 125 14.41 -3.16 27.53
C LEU A 125 13.43 -2.90 26.38
N VAL A 126 13.08 -1.64 26.12
CA VAL A 126 12.19 -1.26 25.02
C VAL A 126 12.77 -1.65 23.65
N ASP A 127 14.08 -1.47 23.45
CA ASP A 127 14.77 -1.86 22.21
C ASP A 127 14.84 -3.39 22.02
N ASN A 128 14.91 -4.16 23.11
CA ASN A 128 15.07 -5.63 23.04
C ASN A 128 13.75 -6.44 23.07
N CYS A 129 12.61 -5.82 23.37
CA CYS A 129 11.35 -6.53 23.58
C CYS A 129 10.37 -6.50 22.40
N TRP A 130 10.73 -5.86 21.29
CA TRP A 130 9.85 -5.89 20.12
C TRP A 130 9.91 -7.26 19.42
N THR A 131 8.81 -8.00 19.53
CA THR A 131 8.56 -9.20 18.73
C THR A 131 7.37 -8.94 17.83
N PRO A 132 7.49 -9.14 16.51
CA PRO A 132 6.40 -8.86 15.59
C PRO A 132 5.20 -9.77 15.91
N PRO A 133 3.96 -9.23 16.00
CA PRO A 133 2.78 -10.03 16.31
C PRO A 133 2.57 -11.16 15.29
N PRO A 134 2.17 -12.38 15.69
CA PRO A 134 1.97 -13.49 14.74
C PRO A 134 0.96 -13.21 13.62
N GLN A 135 -0.04 -12.36 13.87
CA GLN A 135 -0.98 -11.94 12.82
C GLN A 135 -0.30 -11.12 11.72
N LEU A 136 0.75 -10.36 12.04
CA LEU A 136 1.51 -9.59 11.06
C LEU A 136 2.13 -10.52 10.01
N GLN A 137 2.66 -11.68 10.44
CA GLN A 137 3.19 -12.68 9.52
C GLN A 137 2.12 -13.16 8.54
N SER A 138 0.92 -13.51 9.03
CA SER A 138 -0.18 -13.97 8.15
C SER A 138 -0.63 -12.90 7.14
N TRP A 139 -0.70 -11.62 7.57
CA TRP A 139 -1.04 -10.51 6.67
C TRP A 139 0.05 -10.24 5.63
N LEU A 140 1.32 -10.33 6.01
CA LEU A 140 2.43 -10.16 5.08
C LEU A 140 2.50 -11.30 4.07
N GLN A 141 2.28 -12.55 4.51
CA GLN A 141 2.15 -13.70 3.61
C GLN A 141 1.00 -13.48 2.61
N TYR A 142 -0.17 -13.04 3.07
CA TYR A 142 -1.30 -12.76 2.19
C TYR A 142 -0.99 -11.64 1.19
N THR A 143 -0.28 -10.60 1.64
CA THR A 143 0.16 -9.49 0.79
C THR A 143 1.14 -9.97 -0.29
N TYR A 144 2.15 -10.77 0.09
CA TYR A 144 3.10 -11.39 -0.83
C TYR A 144 2.39 -12.21 -1.91
N GLU A 145 1.39 -12.99 -1.52
CA GLU A 145 0.62 -13.83 -2.42
C GLU A 145 -0.21 -13.02 -3.42
N LEU A 146 -0.87 -11.94 -2.95
CA LEU A 146 -1.59 -11.01 -3.83
C LEU A 146 -0.64 -10.33 -4.82
N GLU A 147 0.52 -9.91 -4.35
CA GLU A 147 1.55 -9.30 -5.18
C GLU A 147 2.07 -10.29 -6.23
N SER A 148 2.36 -11.53 -5.84
CA SER A 148 2.77 -12.63 -6.74
C SER A 148 1.74 -12.89 -7.83
N LYS A 149 0.46 -12.94 -7.46
CA LYS A 149 -0.65 -13.12 -8.40
C LYS A 149 -0.75 -11.96 -9.39
N ASN A 150 -0.52 -10.73 -8.94
CA ASN A 150 -0.54 -9.55 -9.82
C ASN A 150 0.65 -9.53 -10.77
N HIS A 151 1.85 -9.84 -10.28
CA HIS A 151 3.05 -9.97 -11.10
C HIS A 151 2.88 -11.04 -12.18
N LEU A 152 2.33 -12.22 -11.82
CA LEU A 152 2.04 -13.29 -12.77
C LEU A 152 1.11 -12.83 -13.90
N LYS A 153 0.04 -12.10 -13.56
CA LYS A 153 -0.87 -11.53 -14.57
C LYS A 153 -0.15 -10.54 -15.49
N LYS A 154 0.69 -9.66 -14.94
CA LYS A 154 1.46 -8.67 -15.72
C LYS A 154 2.46 -9.36 -16.65
N ARG A 155 3.16 -10.40 -16.17
CA ARG A 155 4.06 -11.24 -16.98
C ARG A 155 3.34 -11.87 -18.17
N ILE A 156 2.21 -12.55 -17.93
CA ILE A 156 1.41 -13.18 -18.99
C ILE A 156 0.95 -12.14 -20.02
N ALA A 157 0.54 -10.94 -19.57
CA ALA A 157 0.14 -9.86 -20.47
C ALA A 157 1.31 -9.36 -21.33
N ALA A 158 2.50 -9.17 -20.74
CA ALA A 158 3.70 -8.75 -21.47
C ALA A 158 4.15 -9.82 -22.50
N GLU A 159 4.07 -11.10 -22.14
CA GLU A 159 4.37 -12.22 -23.04
C GLU A 159 3.40 -12.26 -24.23
N LYS A 160 2.09 -12.05 -23.97
CA LYS A 160 1.08 -11.95 -25.02
C LYS A 160 1.34 -10.74 -25.94
N GLN A 161 1.75 -9.60 -25.38
CA GLN A 161 2.09 -8.42 -26.16
C GLN A 161 3.31 -8.66 -27.06
N LEU A 162 4.34 -9.34 -26.55
CA LEU A 162 5.49 -9.76 -27.36
C LEU A 162 5.07 -10.70 -28.50
N GLN A 163 4.20 -11.66 -28.21
CA GLN A 163 3.71 -12.59 -29.22
C GLN A 163 2.94 -11.85 -30.33
N SER A 164 2.06 -10.92 -29.96
CA SER A 164 1.35 -10.07 -30.92
C SER A 164 2.30 -9.23 -31.79
N ALA A 165 3.36 -8.67 -31.20
CA ALA A 165 4.36 -7.89 -31.93
C ALA A 165 5.13 -8.77 -32.93
N ARG A 166 5.48 -10.00 -32.55
CA ARG A 166 6.12 -10.99 -33.44
C ARG A 166 5.23 -11.34 -34.63
N GLU A 167 3.95 -11.62 -34.39
CA GLU A 167 2.99 -11.91 -35.45
C GLU A 167 2.80 -10.72 -36.41
N ALA A 168 2.78 -9.50 -35.90
CA ALA A 168 2.68 -8.29 -36.71
C ALA A 168 3.92 -8.13 -37.62
N CYS A 169 5.12 -8.37 -37.06
CA CYS A 169 6.37 -8.37 -37.81
C CYS A 169 6.38 -9.44 -38.92
N GLU A 170 5.95 -10.66 -38.62
CA GLU A 170 5.86 -11.72 -39.63
C GLU A 170 4.85 -11.41 -40.74
N LYS A 171 3.69 -10.84 -40.39
CA LYS A 171 2.68 -10.39 -41.35
C LYS A 171 3.24 -9.32 -42.27
N LEU A 172 3.97 -8.34 -41.73
CA LEU A 172 4.62 -7.30 -42.50
C LEU A 172 5.69 -7.88 -43.44
N ARG A 173 6.53 -8.81 -42.94
CA ARG A 173 7.53 -9.52 -43.75
C ARG A 173 6.89 -10.26 -44.93
N LYS A 174 5.82 -11.03 -44.69
CA LYS A 174 5.08 -11.78 -45.72
C LYS A 174 4.48 -10.86 -46.79
N LYS A 175 3.91 -9.72 -46.37
CA LYS A 175 3.37 -8.70 -47.30
C LYS A 175 4.45 -8.10 -48.19
N ARG A 176 5.62 -7.79 -47.62
CA ARG A 176 6.77 -7.25 -48.38
C ARG A 176 7.41 -8.28 -49.32
N SER A 177 7.37 -9.57 -49.00
CA SER A 177 7.87 -10.65 -49.88
C SER A 177 6.91 -11.03 -51.01
N SER A 178 5.65 -10.57 -50.99
CA SER A 178 4.66 -10.86 -52.05
C SER A 178 4.81 -9.86 -53.21
N LEU A 179 4.82 -10.36 -54.46
CA LEU A 179 4.96 -9.54 -55.68
C LEU A 179 3.90 -8.44 -55.80
N VAL A 180 2.65 -8.72 -55.41
CA VAL A 180 1.54 -7.74 -55.41
C VAL A 180 1.62 -6.82 -54.18
N GLY A 181 2.14 -7.33 -53.06
CA GLY A 181 2.33 -6.57 -51.82
C GLY A 181 3.46 -5.56 -51.90
N ALA A 182 4.56 -5.85 -52.60
CA ALA A 182 5.71 -4.96 -52.75
C ALA A 182 5.36 -3.61 -53.44
N PHE A 183 4.33 -3.57 -54.29
CA PHE A 183 3.91 -2.36 -55.01
C PHE A 183 3.02 -1.43 -54.18
N VAL A 184 2.29 -1.95 -53.19
CA VAL A 184 1.34 -1.20 -52.32
C VAL A 184 1.85 -1.02 -50.89
N SER A 185 2.87 -1.79 -50.47
CA SER A 185 3.41 -1.82 -49.10
C SER A 185 4.40 -0.69 -48.77
N THR A 186 4.51 0.36 -49.58
CA THR A 186 5.42 1.50 -49.36
C THR A 186 4.90 2.51 -48.34
N HIS A 187 3.74 2.30 -47.72
CA HIS A 187 3.23 3.18 -46.67
C HIS A 187 4.00 2.99 -45.35
N GLY A 188 4.91 3.94 -45.06
CA GLY A 188 5.75 4.01 -43.85
C GLY A 188 4.98 3.85 -42.53
N LYS A 189 3.71 4.28 -42.48
CA LYS A 189 2.86 4.15 -41.30
C LYS A 189 2.75 2.72 -40.76
N SER A 190 2.72 1.71 -41.64
CA SER A 190 2.59 0.30 -41.23
C SER A 190 3.87 -0.30 -40.64
N ILE A 191 5.04 0.20 -41.04
CA ILE A 191 6.32 -0.19 -40.44
C ILE A 191 6.50 0.52 -39.11
N ASP A 192 6.17 1.82 -39.04
CA ASP A 192 6.22 2.60 -37.80
C ASP A 192 5.33 1.98 -36.70
N ASP A 193 4.13 1.51 -37.05
CA ASP A 193 3.21 0.85 -36.12
C ASP A 193 3.78 -0.48 -35.58
N VAL A 194 4.45 -1.26 -36.44
CA VAL A 194 5.10 -2.53 -36.03
C VAL A 194 6.32 -2.25 -35.17
N ASP A 195 7.17 -1.31 -35.56
CA ASP A 195 8.36 -0.93 -34.80
C ASP A 195 7.99 -0.39 -33.42
N ARG A 196 6.95 0.45 -33.34
CA ARG A 196 6.39 0.91 -32.08
C ARG A 196 5.90 -0.25 -31.22
N SER A 197 5.15 -1.19 -31.79
CA SER A 197 4.64 -2.37 -31.07
C SER A 197 5.78 -3.24 -30.50
N ILE A 198 6.90 -3.36 -31.22
CA ILE A 198 8.09 -4.09 -30.76
C ILE A 198 8.74 -3.39 -29.56
N VAL A 199 8.92 -2.06 -29.64
CA VAL A 199 9.50 -1.28 -28.55
C VAL A 199 8.61 -1.35 -27.30
N GLU A 200 7.30 -1.19 -27.45
CA GLU A 200 6.35 -1.27 -26.34
C GLU A 200 6.35 -2.67 -25.68
N ALA A 201 6.42 -3.74 -26.47
CA ALA A 201 6.51 -5.10 -25.95
C ALA A 201 7.83 -5.35 -25.19
N ARG A 202 8.96 -4.85 -25.70
CA ARG A 202 10.26 -4.94 -25.03
C ARG A 202 10.28 -4.17 -23.71
N ASN A 203 9.75 -2.96 -23.71
CA ASN A 203 9.66 -2.14 -22.49
C ASN A 203 8.81 -2.85 -21.43
N SER A 204 7.66 -3.41 -21.83
CA SER A 204 6.77 -4.13 -20.90
C SER A 204 7.42 -5.36 -20.27
N LEU A 205 8.26 -6.10 -21.01
CA LEU A 205 9.05 -7.20 -20.46
C LEU A 205 10.18 -6.73 -19.54
N GLY A 206 10.83 -5.62 -19.90
CA GLY A 206 11.82 -4.97 -19.04
C GLY A 206 11.24 -4.57 -17.69
N GLU A 207 10.03 -3.97 -17.69
CA GLU A 207 9.31 -3.65 -16.45
C GLU A 207 9.03 -4.89 -15.61
N VAL A 208 8.50 -5.97 -16.20
CA VAL A 208 8.20 -7.22 -15.47
C VAL A 208 9.46 -7.84 -14.85
N THR A 209 10.61 -7.70 -15.53
CA THR A 209 11.90 -8.20 -15.06
C THR A 209 12.41 -7.35 -13.89
N ASN A 210 12.37 -6.02 -14.02
CA ASN A 210 12.78 -5.10 -12.96
C ASN A 210 11.89 -5.26 -11.72
N GLU A 211 10.58 -5.38 -11.89
CA GLU A 211 9.63 -5.64 -10.80
C GLU A 211 9.92 -6.98 -10.12
N LEU A 212 10.31 -8.02 -10.86
CA LEU A 212 10.67 -9.30 -10.25
C LEU A 212 11.92 -9.17 -9.37
N GLN A 213 12.97 -8.53 -9.87
CA GLN A 213 14.20 -8.31 -9.12
C GLN A 213 13.97 -7.48 -7.87
N GLU A 214 13.23 -6.37 -8.00
CA GLU A 214 12.84 -5.52 -6.88
C GLU A 214 12.08 -6.32 -5.83
N ARG A 215 11.06 -7.07 -6.26
CA ARG A 215 10.21 -7.84 -5.35
C ARG A 215 10.98 -8.90 -4.59
N LEU A 216 11.85 -9.65 -5.27
CA LEU A 216 12.72 -10.64 -4.63
C LEU A 216 13.62 -9.99 -3.58
N HIS A 217 14.24 -8.85 -3.91
CA HIS A 217 15.08 -8.12 -2.99
C HIS A 217 14.29 -7.60 -1.78
N ARG A 218 13.19 -6.87 -2.01
CA ARG A 218 12.37 -6.28 -0.95
C ARG A 218 11.84 -7.33 0.01
N TRP A 219 11.25 -8.41 -0.49
CA TRP A 219 10.73 -9.46 0.38
C TRP A 219 11.83 -10.16 1.18
N LYS A 220 13.02 -10.34 0.59
CA LYS A 220 14.18 -10.87 1.32
C LYS A 220 14.61 -9.94 2.46
N GLN A 221 14.64 -8.62 2.23
CA GLN A 221 14.95 -7.66 3.28
C GLN A 221 13.89 -7.65 4.39
N ILE A 222 12.61 -7.70 4.03
CA ILE A 222 11.51 -7.76 5.00
C ILE A 222 11.63 -9.01 5.88
N GLU A 223 11.86 -10.20 5.31
CA GLU A 223 12.07 -11.43 6.08
C GLU A 223 13.29 -11.32 7.01
N ASN A 224 14.39 -10.72 6.54
CA ASN A 224 15.60 -10.55 7.35
C ASN A 224 15.35 -9.61 8.54
N CYS A 225 14.60 -8.51 8.35
CA CYS A 225 14.27 -7.56 9.41
C CYS A 225 13.30 -8.15 10.45
N LEU A 226 12.38 -9.02 10.01
CA LEU A 226 11.31 -9.54 10.87
C LEU A 226 11.63 -10.91 11.48
N GLY A 227 12.59 -11.65 10.94
CA GLY A 227 13.05 -12.93 11.47
C GLY A 227 12.08 -14.11 11.24
N PHE A 228 11.10 -13.98 10.34
CA PHE A 228 10.18 -15.06 9.99
C PHE A 228 9.98 -15.18 8.47
N ASN A 229 9.52 -16.36 8.04
CA ASN A 229 9.31 -16.63 6.62
C ASN A 229 7.95 -16.11 6.12
N ILE A 230 7.98 -15.47 4.96
CA ILE A 230 6.86 -14.87 4.26
C ILE A 230 6.70 -15.50 2.86
N VAL A 231 7.80 -15.65 2.12
CA VAL A 231 7.79 -16.09 0.72
C VAL A 231 7.37 -17.56 0.59
N ASN A 232 7.78 -18.41 1.52
CA ASN A 232 7.42 -19.82 1.58
C ASN A 232 6.24 -20.02 2.55
N ASN A 233 5.03 -19.98 1.99
CA ASN A 233 3.79 -20.04 2.76
C ASN A 233 2.79 -21.03 2.12
N ASN A 234 1.64 -21.23 2.77
CA ASN A 234 0.62 -22.21 2.36
C ASN A 234 -0.31 -21.72 1.23
N GLY A 235 -0.07 -20.53 0.68
CA GLY A 235 -0.83 -19.92 -0.42
C GLY A 235 -2.11 -19.19 0.00
N LEU A 236 -2.68 -18.46 -0.97
CA LEU A 236 -3.86 -17.57 -0.78
C LEU A 236 -5.03 -18.23 -0.03
N GLN A 237 -5.46 -19.41 -0.46
CA GLN A 237 -6.68 -20.05 0.07
C GLN A 237 -6.58 -20.36 1.56
N TYR A 238 -5.42 -20.86 2.00
CA TYR A 238 -5.16 -21.09 3.42
C TYR A 238 -5.16 -19.78 4.21
N LEU A 239 -4.48 -18.76 3.68
CA LEU A 239 -4.34 -17.46 4.35
C LEU A 239 -5.69 -16.73 4.47
N GLU A 240 -6.53 -16.78 3.43
CA GLU A 240 -7.91 -16.25 3.48
C GLU A 240 -8.71 -16.92 4.60
N ASN A 241 -8.62 -18.24 4.71
CA ASN A 241 -9.31 -18.97 5.78
C ASN A 241 -8.78 -18.55 7.16
N VAL A 242 -7.47 -18.45 7.36
CA VAL A 242 -6.89 -18.06 8.66
C VAL A 242 -7.28 -16.62 9.05
N LEU A 243 -7.20 -15.68 8.11
CA LEU A 243 -7.45 -14.26 8.36
C LEU A 243 -8.94 -13.96 8.54
N TYR A 244 -9.80 -14.55 7.70
CA TYR A 244 -11.24 -14.24 7.71
C TYR A 244 -12.07 -15.17 8.60
N SER A 245 -11.66 -16.43 8.82
CA SER A 245 -12.41 -17.33 9.73
C SER A 245 -12.23 -16.95 11.19
N ARG A 246 -11.08 -16.35 11.57
CA ARG A 246 -10.83 -15.91 12.95
C ARG A 246 -11.67 -14.69 13.36
N ASN A 247 -12.06 -13.86 12.40
CA ASN A 247 -12.94 -12.69 12.63
C ASN A 247 -14.44 -13.05 12.69
N GLY A 248 -14.82 -14.30 12.38
CA GLY A 248 -16.20 -14.80 12.49
C GLY A 248 -16.51 -15.59 13.77
N GLY A 249 -15.53 -15.74 14.68
CA GLY A 249 -15.56 -16.68 15.80
C GLY A 249 -15.82 -16.04 17.17
N SER A 250 -16.86 -15.23 17.30
CA SER A 250 -17.50 -14.91 18.60
C SER A 250 -19.00 -14.79 18.41
N SER A 251 -19.63 -15.92 18.10
CA SER A 251 -21.04 -16.12 18.45
C SER A 251 -21.28 -17.60 18.68
N VAL A 252 -21.50 -17.93 19.95
CA VAL A 252 -22.30 -19.08 20.35
C VAL A 252 -23.65 -18.96 19.66
N GLY A 253 -24.12 -20.02 19.00
CA GLY A 253 -25.53 -20.13 18.62
C GLY A 253 -25.77 -20.84 17.29
N SER A 254 -26.13 -22.11 17.38
CA SER A 254 -26.86 -22.83 16.34
C SER A 254 -27.95 -21.97 15.70
N ASN A 255 -27.96 -21.88 14.36
CA ASN A 255 -29.20 -22.11 13.62
C ASN A 255 -28.96 -22.45 12.15
N LYS A 256 -29.55 -23.59 11.75
CA LYS A 256 -29.89 -23.97 10.38
C LYS A 256 -30.75 -22.88 9.74
N GLY A 257 -30.54 -22.58 8.46
CA GLY A 257 -31.52 -21.80 7.69
C GLY A 257 -31.06 -21.30 6.32
N SER A 258 -31.13 -22.19 5.32
CA SER A 258 -31.57 -21.89 3.94
C SER A 258 -30.88 -20.81 3.07
N ARG A 259 -30.17 -21.32 2.06
CA ARG A 259 -30.32 -21.03 0.61
C ARG A 259 -30.30 -19.57 0.13
N GLY A 260 -29.21 -19.25 -0.56
CA GLY A 260 -29.18 -18.37 -1.74
C GLY A 260 -28.15 -18.89 -2.75
N ARG A 261 -28.52 -19.92 -3.52
CA ARG A 261 -27.76 -20.46 -4.67
C ARG A 261 -28.45 -20.03 -5.95
N ILE A 262 -27.69 -19.61 -6.96
CA ILE A 262 -27.83 -19.93 -8.41
C ILE A 262 -26.56 -19.36 -9.10
N THR A 263 -25.52 -20.20 -9.28
CA THR A 263 -25.09 -20.92 -10.52
C THR A 263 -24.29 -20.02 -11.49
N SER A 264 -22.98 -20.17 -11.66
CA SER A 264 -22.25 -21.18 -12.48
C SER A 264 -22.69 -21.23 -13.95
N SER A 265 -21.80 -20.76 -14.84
CA SER A 265 -21.54 -21.44 -16.11
C SER A 265 -20.03 -21.58 -16.24
N SER A 266 -19.56 -22.78 -15.95
CA SER A 266 -18.32 -23.31 -16.50
C SER A 266 -18.53 -23.51 -17.99
N ASP A 267 -17.56 -23.10 -18.80
CA ASP A 267 -17.19 -23.81 -20.01
C ASP A 267 -15.68 -24.09 -19.89
N ASP A 268 -15.36 -25.36 -20.12
CA ASP A 268 -14.06 -26.02 -20.01
C ASP A 268 -13.05 -25.58 -21.11
N LEU A 269 -11.84 -26.15 -21.01
CA LEU A 269 -10.70 -26.19 -21.96
C LEU A 269 -9.65 -25.09 -21.71
N ASP A 270 -8.38 -25.34 -21.36
CA ASP A 270 -7.52 -26.51 -21.51
C ASP A 270 -6.53 -26.67 -20.34
N ASP A 271 -6.24 -27.94 -20.05
CA ASP A 271 -5.20 -28.45 -19.16
C ASP A 271 -3.83 -28.33 -19.84
N GLU A 272 -2.93 -27.53 -19.27
CA GLU A 272 -1.49 -27.75 -19.42
C GLU A 272 -0.81 -27.66 -18.06
N SER A 273 -0.66 -28.82 -17.43
CA SER A 273 0.17 -29.02 -16.26
C SER A 273 1.64 -28.73 -16.58
N VAL A 274 2.14 -27.56 -16.16
CA VAL A 274 3.57 -27.33 -15.96
C VAL A 274 3.82 -27.06 -14.49
N GLN A 275 4.01 -28.13 -13.73
CA GLN A 275 4.75 -28.07 -12.46
C GLN A 275 6.22 -27.77 -12.77
N GLY A 276 6.53 -26.50 -12.96
CA GLY A 276 7.90 -26.00 -12.97
C GLY A 276 8.25 -25.44 -11.60
N LYS A 277 8.96 -26.22 -10.78
CA LYS A 277 9.73 -25.65 -9.65
C LYS A 277 10.66 -24.57 -10.23
N PRO A 278 10.71 -23.34 -9.69
CA PRO A 278 11.72 -22.38 -10.12
C PRO A 278 13.08 -22.85 -9.59
N ASN A 279 13.88 -23.45 -10.47
CA ASN A 279 15.29 -23.72 -10.20
C ASN A 279 16.06 -22.38 -10.32
N PHE A 280 16.79 -22.01 -9.29
CA PHE A 280 17.33 -20.65 -9.09
C PHE A 280 18.74 -20.42 -9.68
N ASP A 281 19.21 -21.27 -10.59
CA ASP A 281 20.65 -21.35 -10.90
C ASP A 281 21.07 -20.91 -12.31
N HIS A 282 20.28 -20.11 -13.04
CA HIS A 282 20.67 -19.74 -14.42
C HIS A 282 20.41 -18.29 -14.82
N PHE A 283 20.87 -17.34 -14.00
CA PHE A 283 21.02 -15.94 -14.41
C PHE A 283 22.33 -15.34 -13.88
N ASN A 284 23.45 -15.91 -14.32
CA ASN A 284 24.79 -15.34 -14.10
C ASN A 284 25.66 -15.49 -15.36
N LEU A 285 25.11 -15.15 -16.52
CA LEU A 285 25.88 -15.16 -17.75
C LEU A 285 25.43 -14.03 -18.69
N PHE A 286 25.73 -12.79 -18.31
CA PHE A 286 26.04 -11.69 -19.25
C PHE A 286 26.63 -10.53 -18.44
N SER A 287 27.90 -10.66 -18.09
CA SER A 287 28.77 -9.57 -17.65
C SER A 287 30.20 -9.99 -17.93
N THR A 288 30.58 -9.92 -19.20
CA THR A 288 31.96 -9.75 -19.70
C THR A 288 31.86 -9.63 -21.22
N GLU A 289 31.82 -8.40 -21.70
CA GLU A 289 32.68 -7.80 -22.74
C GLU A 289 32.20 -6.37 -23.03
#